data_AF-A0A947A542-F1
#
_entry.id   AF-A0A947A542-F1
#
_cell.length_a   1.000
_cell.length_b   1.000
_cell.length_c   1.000
_cell.angle_alpha   90.00
_cell.angle_beta   90.00
_cell.angle_gamma   90.00
#
_symmetry.space_group_name_H-M   'P 1'
#
loop_
_entity.id
_entity.type
_entity.pdbx_description
1 polymer ?
#
loop_
_entity_poly.entity_id
_entity_poly.type
_entity_poly.pdbx_seq_one_letter_code
_entity_poly.pdbx_strand_id
1 'polypeptide(L)'
;TQFEMLEKSREWGFKVPHTAELCKTTEEVMDFVDRWEQKRHDLPYETDGVVIKVNNLQQQEELGYTSKSPRWALAYKFQAEQAVTVLNKITYQVGRTGAITPVANLEPVLLAGTTVKRASLHNADQIAKLDIREGDTVYVEKGGEIIPKIVGVAHDKRKPDSEPTVYITHCPECGTQLVRKPGEAQHFCPNDTGCPTQITGRIQHFISRKAMDIEGLGAETVELLFQAGLIANYADLYILTKEQVLPLERMAEKSADNLIHGIAASVKIPFERVLFALGIRYVGETVAKKLARTYKNITALMEATETELTQVDEIGERIAQSVVSFFENDTNRELVERLRSYGLQMSLTEDQLSNQSDTLKGQRFVVSGVFEKVSRTELKKLIEDNGGKVASSISSKTDYVVAGDNMGPSKKTKAEGLGVPIISEDDFLGMVAQMD
;
A
#
# COMPACT_ATOMS: atom_id res chain seq x y z
N THR A 1 35.15 -6.19 3.44
CA THR A 1 34.04 -7.07 3.00
C THR A 1 32.86 -6.94 3.94
N GLN A 2 31.67 -7.46 3.62
CA GLN A 2 30.52 -7.42 4.51
C GLN A 2 30.80 -8.15 5.84
N PHE A 3 31.50 -9.28 5.80
CA PHE A 3 31.87 -10.05 6.98
C PHE A 3 32.85 -9.27 7.89
N GLU A 4 33.89 -8.64 7.32
CA GLU A 4 34.79 -7.75 8.07
C GLU A 4 34.06 -6.57 8.73
N MET A 5 33.01 -6.03 8.10
CA MET A 5 32.19 -4.99 8.72
C MET A 5 31.47 -5.49 9.98
N LEU A 6 31.03 -6.75 10.00
CA LEU A 6 30.45 -7.35 11.21
C LEU A 6 31.49 -7.48 12.31
N GLU A 7 32.70 -7.96 11.98
CA GLU A 7 33.80 -8.08 12.96
C GLU A 7 34.20 -6.72 13.53
N LYS A 8 34.41 -5.71 12.66
CA LYS A 8 34.75 -4.35 13.12
C LYS A 8 33.66 -3.72 13.96
N SER A 9 32.39 -3.96 13.65
CA SER A 9 31.29 -3.49 14.47
C SER A 9 31.30 -4.11 15.87
N ARG A 10 31.67 -5.39 16.01
CA ARG A 10 31.85 -6.03 17.33
C ARG A 10 33.02 -5.40 18.09
N GLU A 11 34.15 -5.15 17.43
CA GLU A 11 35.31 -4.48 18.04
C GLU A 11 34.96 -3.08 18.57
N TRP A 12 34.10 -2.35 17.87
CA TRP A 12 33.62 -1.03 18.30
C TRP A 12 32.56 -1.07 19.41
N GLY A 13 32.17 -2.27 19.87
CA GLY A 13 31.21 -2.45 20.96
C GLY A 13 29.74 -2.53 20.53
N PHE A 14 29.44 -2.62 19.23
CA PHE A 14 28.08 -2.88 18.78
C PHE A 14 27.67 -4.32 19.07
N LYS A 15 26.40 -4.51 19.45
CA LYS A 15 25.82 -5.84 19.69
C LYS A 15 25.50 -6.52 18.34
N VAL A 16 26.47 -7.23 17.78
CA VAL A 16 26.31 -7.99 16.54
C VAL A 16 26.28 -9.50 16.86
N PRO A 17 25.29 -10.26 16.34
CA PRO A 17 25.21 -11.71 16.56
C PRO A 17 26.48 -12.45 16.14
N HIS A 18 26.93 -13.42 16.95
CA HIS A 18 28.05 -14.32 16.62
C HIS A 18 27.64 -15.49 15.71
N THR A 19 26.39 -15.51 15.27
CA THR A 19 25.80 -16.59 14.49
C THR A 19 26.12 -16.51 13.00
N ALA A 20 26.62 -15.37 12.51
CA ALA A 20 26.96 -15.16 11.11
C ALA A 20 28.20 -15.98 10.68
N GLU A 21 28.17 -16.52 9.46
CA GLU A 21 29.25 -17.34 8.90
C GLU A 21 29.57 -16.93 7.46
N LEU A 22 30.85 -17.03 7.09
CA LEU A 22 31.32 -16.77 5.74
C LEU A 22 31.33 -18.09 4.94
N CYS A 23 30.33 -18.26 4.07
CA CYS A 23 30.24 -19.38 3.14
C CYS A 23 30.91 -19.05 1.79
N LYS A 24 31.65 -19.99 1.21
CA LYS A 24 32.35 -19.89 -0.07
C LYS A 24 31.60 -20.58 -1.21
N THR A 25 30.70 -21.52 -0.91
CA THR A 25 29.89 -22.23 -1.91
C THR A 25 28.40 -22.20 -1.54
N THR A 26 27.55 -22.55 -2.50
CA THR A 26 26.11 -22.67 -2.28
C THR A 26 25.77 -23.82 -1.32
N GLU A 27 26.54 -24.89 -1.32
CA GLU A 27 26.38 -26.02 -0.39
C GLU A 27 26.61 -25.54 1.05
N GLU A 28 27.70 -24.80 1.31
CA GLU A 28 27.97 -24.23 2.64
C GLU A 28 26.86 -23.28 3.11
N VAL A 29 26.24 -22.54 2.18
CA VAL A 29 25.09 -21.68 2.50
C VAL A 29 23.88 -22.51 2.90
N MET A 30 23.59 -23.60 2.19
CA MET A 30 22.46 -24.49 2.51
C MET A 30 22.70 -25.23 3.84
N ASP A 31 23.92 -25.70 4.10
CA ASP A 31 24.27 -26.33 5.39
C ASP A 31 24.10 -25.34 6.56
N PHE A 32 24.38 -24.06 6.33
CA PHE A 32 24.11 -23.00 7.32
C PHE A 32 22.61 -22.82 7.56
N VAL A 33 21.80 -22.78 6.48
CA VAL A 33 20.34 -22.67 6.54
C VAL A 33 19.77 -23.83 7.36
N ASP A 34 20.08 -25.08 6.98
CA ASP A 34 19.51 -26.28 7.59
C ASP A 34 19.86 -26.39 9.09
N ARG A 35 21.10 -26.04 9.43
CA ARG A 35 21.55 -26.01 10.83
C ARG A 35 20.79 -24.97 11.64
N TRP A 36 20.59 -23.77 11.10
CA TRP A 36 19.91 -22.69 11.82
C TRP A 36 18.40 -22.82 11.82
N GLU A 37 17.81 -23.54 10.87
CA GLU A 37 16.39 -23.88 10.92
C GLU A 37 16.06 -24.69 12.19
N GLN A 38 16.95 -25.59 12.59
CA GLN A 38 16.79 -26.39 13.82
C GLN A 38 17.21 -25.61 15.08
N LYS A 39 18.36 -24.93 15.04
CA LYS A 39 18.94 -24.25 16.22
C LYS A 39 18.32 -22.90 16.55
N ARG A 40 17.46 -22.35 15.71
CA ARG A 40 16.80 -21.06 15.95
C ARG A 40 16.06 -21.00 17.29
N HIS A 41 15.55 -22.12 17.78
CA HIS A 41 14.82 -22.21 19.06
C HIS A 41 15.73 -22.04 20.29
N ASP A 42 17.05 -22.17 20.12
CA ASP A 42 18.04 -21.97 21.19
C ASP A 42 18.46 -20.50 21.31
N LEU A 43 18.07 -19.65 20.36
CA LEU A 43 18.41 -18.23 20.38
C LEU A 43 17.54 -17.49 21.41
N PRO A 44 18.09 -16.46 22.08
CA PRO A 44 17.32 -15.64 23.01
C PRO A 44 16.36 -14.66 22.29
N TYR A 45 16.09 -14.88 21.01
CA TYR A 45 15.25 -14.06 20.14
C TYR A 45 14.65 -14.92 19.03
N GLU A 46 13.51 -14.48 18.50
CA GLU A 46 12.86 -15.11 17.35
C GLU A 46 13.58 -14.77 16.05
N THR A 47 13.58 -15.70 15.10
CA THR A 47 14.10 -15.48 13.74
C THR A 47 13.30 -16.29 12.74
N ASP A 48 13.12 -15.71 11.56
CA ASP A 48 12.21 -16.17 10.51
C ASP A 48 12.94 -16.77 9.29
N GLY A 49 14.26 -16.84 9.39
CA GLY A 49 15.12 -17.27 8.30
C GLY A 49 16.55 -16.80 8.50
N VAL A 50 17.28 -16.78 7.39
CA VAL A 50 18.63 -16.24 7.29
C VAL A 50 18.71 -15.24 6.14
N VAL A 51 19.62 -14.27 6.26
CA VAL A 51 19.88 -13.31 5.18
C VAL A 51 21.19 -13.66 4.51
N ILE A 52 21.11 -14.14 3.28
CA ILE A 52 22.26 -14.47 2.44
C ILE A 52 22.69 -13.19 1.74
N LYS A 53 23.98 -12.83 1.82
CA LYS A 53 24.52 -11.61 1.22
C LYS A 53 25.80 -11.92 0.47
N VAL A 54 25.97 -11.34 -0.72
CA VAL A 54 27.25 -11.33 -1.42
C VAL A 54 28.28 -10.62 -0.54
N ASN A 55 29.39 -11.26 -0.19
CA ASN A 55 30.33 -10.71 0.80
C ASN A 55 31.17 -9.54 0.26
N ASN A 56 31.46 -9.51 -1.04
CA ASN A 56 32.24 -8.45 -1.67
C ASN A 56 31.36 -7.20 -1.90
N LEU A 57 31.77 -6.05 -1.36
CA LEU A 57 31.00 -4.81 -1.40
C LEU A 57 30.92 -4.21 -2.82
N GLN A 58 31.98 -4.35 -3.62
CA GLN A 58 31.99 -3.88 -5.01
C GLN A 58 30.96 -4.67 -5.85
N GLN A 59 30.87 -5.98 -5.65
CA GLN A 59 29.86 -6.82 -6.32
C GLN A 59 28.43 -6.46 -5.88
N GLN A 60 28.22 -6.09 -4.62
CA GLN A 60 26.91 -5.59 -4.16
C GLN A 60 26.50 -4.32 -4.91
N GLU A 61 27.44 -3.40 -5.11
CA GLU A 61 27.20 -2.13 -5.80
C GLU A 61 26.83 -2.35 -7.28
N GLU A 62 27.57 -3.22 -7.97
CA GLU A 62 27.32 -3.63 -9.36
C GLU A 62 25.94 -4.27 -9.53
N LEU A 63 25.55 -5.17 -8.61
CA LEU A 63 24.27 -5.86 -8.65
C LEU A 63 23.09 -4.89 -8.43
N GLY A 64 23.24 -3.89 -7.57
CA GLY A 64 22.25 -2.82 -7.38
C GLY A 64 20.94 -3.26 -6.72
N TYR A 65 19.85 -2.54 -7.03
CA TYR A 65 18.53 -2.66 -6.37
C TYR A 65 17.40 -2.70 -7.40
N THR A 66 16.29 -3.36 -7.02
CA THR A 66 14.98 -3.19 -7.65
C THR A 66 14.25 -1.98 -7.04
N SER A 67 13.01 -1.73 -7.44
CA SER A 67 12.20 -0.65 -6.84
C SER A 67 12.00 -0.78 -5.32
N LYS A 68 12.17 -1.99 -4.76
CA LYS A 68 11.91 -2.28 -3.33
C LYS A 68 13.01 -3.05 -2.60
N SER A 69 13.92 -3.74 -3.28
CA SER A 69 14.86 -4.68 -2.61
C SER A 69 16.23 -4.79 -3.30
N PRO A 70 17.34 -5.04 -2.57
CA PRO A 70 18.66 -5.28 -3.15
C PRO A 70 18.71 -6.55 -4.00
N ARG A 71 19.56 -6.58 -5.03
CA ARG A 71 19.79 -7.77 -5.88
C ARG A 71 20.89 -8.71 -5.36
N TRP A 72 21.69 -8.24 -4.40
CA TRP A 72 22.85 -8.94 -3.83
C TRP A 72 22.58 -9.55 -2.45
N ALA A 73 21.36 -9.42 -1.96
CA ALA A 73 20.93 -10.03 -0.71
C ALA A 73 19.57 -10.70 -0.88
N LEU A 74 19.41 -11.84 -0.23
CA LEU A 74 18.18 -12.63 -0.23
C LEU A 74 17.84 -12.99 1.22
N ALA A 75 16.60 -12.73 1.64
CA ALA A 75 16.07 -13.31 2.86
C ALA A 75 15.56 -14.72 2.54
N TYR A 76 16.30 -15.73 2.97
CA TYR A 76 15.88 -17.12 2.90
C TYR A 76 15.03 -17.41 4.13
N LYS A 77 13.71 -17.49 3.96
CA LYS A 77 12.79 -17.79 5.06
C LYS A 77 12.80 -19.28 5.34
N PHE A 78 12.82 -19.64 6.62
CA PHE A 78 12.63 -21.02 7.02
C PHE A 78 11.22 -21.50 6.66
N GLN A 79 11.00 -22.82 6.71
CA GLN A 79 9.65 -23.33 6.58
C GLN A 79 8.79 -22.71 7.70
N ALA A 80 7.70 -22.07 7.27
CA ALA A 80 6.78 -21.42 8.20
C ALA A 80 6.26 -22.47 9.19
N GLU A 81 6.24 -22.11 10.48
CA GLU A 81 5.61 -22.96 11.48
C GLU A 81 4.15 -23.19 11.07
N GLN A 82 3.75 -24.46 11.08
CA GLN A 82 2.39 -24.87 10.81
C GLN A 82 1.75 -25.33 12.12
N ALA A 83 0.59 -24.77 12.39
CA ALA A 83 -0.27 -25.23 13.47
C ALA A 83 -1.39 -26.07 12.89
N VAL A 84 -1.80 -27.09 13.64
CA VAL A 84 -2.96 -27.93 13.31
C VAL A 84 -4.09 -27.52 14.23
N THR A 85 -5.24 -27.15 13.68
CA THR A 85 -6.42 -26.75 14.47
C THR A 85 -7.71 -27.11 13.74
N VAL A 86 -8.85 -26.95 14.41
CA VAL A 86 -10.18 -27.23 13.84
C VAL A 86 -10.74 -25.98 13.18
N LEU A 87 -11.27 -26.13 11.96
CA LEU A 87 -12.06 -25.13 11.27
C LEU A 87 -13.50 -25.15 11.82
N ASN A 88 -13.86 -24.16 12.63
CA ASN A 88 -15.20 -24.09 13.23
C ASN A 88 -16.25 -23.58 12.24
N LYS A 89 -15.93 -22.53 11.48
CA LYS A 89 -16.88 -21.92 10.53
C LYS A 89 -16.18 -21.07 9.47
N ILE A 90 -16.73 -21.02 8.26
CA ILE A 90 -16.33 -20.07 7.21
C ILE A 90 -17.27 -18.88 7.23
N THR A 91 -16.71 -17.68 7.37
CA THR A 91 -17.43 -16.41 7.23
C THR A 91 -16.93 -15.66 6.01
N TYR A 92 -17.78 -14.85 5.40
CA TYR A 92 -17.43 -14.10 4.19
C TYR A 92 -17.44 -12.61 4.49
N GLN A 93 -16.31 -11.95 4.23
CA GLN A 93 -16.17 -10.51 4.40
C GLN A 93 -16.33 -9.81 3.06
N VAL A 94 -17.07 -8.71 3.05
CA VAL A 94 -17.21 -7.83 1.89
C VAL A 94 -16.15 -6.74 1.99
N GLY A 95 -15.27 -6.65 0.99
CA GLY A 95 -14.32 -5.57 0.88
C GLY A 95 -14.96 -4.28 0.37
N ARG A 96 -14.26 -3.15 0.53
CA ARG A 96 -14.66 -1.84 0.02
C ARG A 96 -15.11 -1.84 -1.45
N THR A 97 -14.44 -2.63 -2.29
CA THR A 97 -14.71 -2.72 -3.74
C THR A 97 -15.71 -3.83 -4.10
N GLY A 98 -16.39 -4.38 -3.09
CA GLY A 98 -17.33 -5.49 -3.22
C GLY A 98 -16.68 -6.87 -3.23
N ALA A 99 -15.35 -6.97 -3.17
CA ALA A 99 -14.64 -8.26 -3.18
C ALA A 99 -15.04 -9.14 -1.99
N ILE A 100 -15.45 -10.37 -2.25
CA ILE A 100 -15.85 -11.34 -1.23
C ILE A 100 -14.65 -12.19 -0.84
N THR A 101 -14.24 -12.05 0.42
CA THR A 101 -13.08 -12.75 0.98
C THR A 101 -13.54 -13.77 2.02
N PRO A 102 -13.35 -15.09 1.78
CA PRO A 102 -13.65 -16.11 2.77
C PRO A 102 -12.60 -16.11 3.89
N VAL A 103 -13.08 -16.19 5.13
CA VAL A 103 -12.28 -16.20 6.36
C VAL A 103 -12.65 -17.43 7.16
N ALA A 104 -11.64 -18.26 7.46
CA ALA A 104 -11.75 -19.39 8.37
C ALA A 104 -11.77 -18.88 9.81
N ASN A 105 -12.79 -19.27 10.58
CA ASN A 105 -12.84 -19.11 12.03
C ASN A 105 -12.41 -20.42 12.66
N LEU A 106 -11.34 -20.36 13.43
CA LEU A 106 -10.60 -21.52 13.90
C LEU A 106 -10.76 -21.69 15.40
N GLU A 107 -10.61 -22.92 15.86
CA GLU A 107 -10.33 -23.17 17.27
C GLU A 107 -8.99 -22.47 17.62
N PRO A 108 -8.91 -21.68 18.71
CA PRO A 108 -7.72 -20.90 19.03
C PRO A 108 -6.48 -21.78 19.13
N VAL A 109 -5.45 -21.44 18.35
CA VAL A 109 -4.18 -22.20 18.33
C VAL A 109 -2.98 -21.27 18.44
N LEU A 110 -1.96 -21.68 19.19
CA LEU A 110 -0.70 -20.94 19.27
C LEU A 110 0.12 -21.19 17.99
N LEU A 111 0.54 -20.11 17.33
CA LEU A 111 1.35 -20.18 16.12
C LEU A 111 2.29 -18.97 16.06
N ALA A 112 3.60 -19.22 16.02
CA ALA A 112 4.65 -18.19 16.01
C ALA A 112 4.36 -17.08 17.07
N GLY A 113 4.36 -17.48 18.34
CA GLY A 113 4.21 -16.58 19.50
C GLY A 113 2.82 -15.97 19.74
N THR A 114 1.86 -16.12 18.83
CA THR A 114 0.52 -15.50 18.95
C THR A 114 -0.61 -16.52 18.85
N THR A 115 -1.74 -16.24 19.49
CA THR A 115 -2.96 -17.03 19.32
C THR A 115 -3.69 -16.65 18.03
N VAL A 116 -3.79 -17.60 17.09
CA VAL A 116 -4.53 -17.45 15.84
C VAL A 116 -5.94 -17.99 16.02
N LYS A 117 -6.93 -17.16 15.70
CA LYS A 117 -8.37 -17.52 15.68
C LYS A 117 -9.02 -17.38 14.31
N ARG A 118 -8.34 -16.69 13.39
CA ARG A 118 -8.84 -16.43 12.03
C ARG A 118 -7.72 -16.61 11.03
N ALA A 119 -8.04 -17.19 9.88
CA ALA A 119 -7.11 -17.35 8.78
C ALA A 119 -7.78 -17.07 7.43
N SER A 120 -7.01 -16.58 6.46
CA SER A 120 -7.48 -16.38 5.10
C SER A 120 -7.67 -17.71 4.37
N LEU A 121 -8.78 -17.82 3.65
CA LEU A 121 -9.03 -18.90 2.69
C LEU A 121 -8.79 -18.44 1.24
N HIS A 122 -8.31 -17.20 1.05
CA HIS A 122 -8.05 -16.54 -0.23
C HIS A 122 -9.30 -16.33 -1.12
N ASN A 123 -9.91 -17.39 -1.66
CA ASN A 123 -11.02 -17.33 -2.60
C ASN A 123 -11.71 -18.71 -2.75
N ALA A 124 -12.75 -18.76 -3.59
CA ALA A 124 -13.51 -19.99 -3.84
C ALA A 124 -12.65 -21.12 -4.46
N ASP A 125 -11.72 -20.78 -5.35
CA ASP A 125 -10.87 -21.77 -6.01
C ASP A 125 -9.94 -22.46 -5.02
N GLN A 126 -9.40 -21.72 -4.06
CA GLN A 126 -8.53 -22.28 -3.03
C GLN A 126 -9.29 -23.22 -2.08
N ILE A 127 -10.53 -22.87 -1.72
CA ILE A 127 -11.43 -23.73 -0.94
C ILE A 127 -11.70 -25.03 -1.69
N ALA A 128 -12.04 -24.94 -2.98
CA ALA A 128 -12.32 -26.11 -3.81
C ALA A 128 -11.06 -26.97 -4.05
N LYS A 129 -9.92 -26.34 -4.31
CA LYS A 129 -8.64 -27.02 -4.56
C LYS A 129 -8.16 -27.84 -3.35
N LEU A 130 -8.34 -27.30 -2.15
CA LEU A 130 -7.98 -27.99 -0.90
C LEU A 130 -9.14 -28.83 -0.33
N ASP A 131 -10.31 -28.81 -0.97
CA ASP A 131 -11.56 -29.42 -0.49
C ASP A 131 -11.82 -29.10 1.00
N ILE A 132 -11.73 -27.83 1.37
CA ILE A 132 -11.89 -27.39 2.78
C ILE A 132 -13.35 -27.48 3.16
N ARG A 133 -13.65 -28.04 4.34
CA ARG A 133 -15.01 -28.19 4.88
C ARG A 133 -15.09 -27.72 6.33
N GLU A 134 -16.24 -27.19 6.74
CA GLU A 134 -16.45 -26.86 8.15
C GLU A 134 -16.35 -28.12 9.02
N GLY A 135 -15.70 -28.00 10.17
CA GLY A 135 -15.36 -29.13 11.05
C GLY A 135 -14.05 -29.85 10.71
N ASP A 136 -13.40 -29.55 9.58
CA ASP A 136 -12.12 -30.15 9.23
C ASP A 136 -11.01 -29.75 10.21
N THR A 137 -10.06 -30.67 10.40
CA THR A 137 -8.76 -30.32 10.98
C THR A 137 -7.86 -29.77 9.87
N VAL A 138 -7.37 -28.54 10.02
CA VAL A 138 -6.66 -27.78 8.99
C VAL A 138 -5.24 -27.41 9.43
N TYR A 139 -4.35 -27.30 8.44
CA TYR A 139 -3.00 -26.76 8.61
C TYR A 139 -3.02 -25.26 8.38
N VAL A 140 -2.53 -24.50 9.34
CA VAL A 140 -2.50 -23.04 9.36
C VAL A 140 -1.06 -22.57 9.43
N GLU A 141 -0.68 -21.66 8.54
CA GLU A 141 0.64 -21.02 8.56
C GLU A 141 0.49 -19.50 8.47
N LYS A 142 1.50 -18.75 8.94
CA LYS A 142 1.55 -17.30 8.73
C LYS A 142 2.40 -16.95 7.51
N GLY A 143 1.77 -16.39 6.48
CA GLY A 143 2.47 -15.79 5.35
C GLY A 143 3.29 -14.58 5.80
N GLY A 144 4.61 -14.64 5.59
CA GLY A 144 5.54 -13.61 6.04
C GLY A 144 5.44 -13.33 7.55
N GLU A 145 5.12 -14.38 8.33
CA GLU A 145 4.95 -14.36 9.80
C GLU A 145 3.83 -13.48 10.37
N ILE A 146 3.05 -12.83 9.51
CA ILE A 146 2.02 -11.87 9.94
C ILE A 146 0.62 -12.40 9.63
N ILE A 147 0.37 -12.86 8.40
CA ILE A 147 -1.00 -13.13 7.92
C ILE A 147 -1.30 -14.63 7.96
N PRO A 148 -2.17 -15.12 8.87
CA PRO A 148 -2.54 -16.54 8.91
C PRO A 148 -3.36 -16.94 7.68
N LYS A 149 -3.05 -18.09 7.09
CA LYS A 149 -3.77 -18.69 5.95
C LYS A 149 -3.85 -20.20 6.10
N ILE A 150 -4.90 -20.80 5.54
CA ILE A 150 -5.03 -22.25 5.47
C ILE A 150 -4.22 -22.78 4.29
N VAL A 151 -3.39 -23.79 4.55
CA VAL A 151 -2.52 -24.40 3.52
C VAL A 151 -2.87 -25.83 3.19
N GLY A 152 -3.68 -26.50 4.02
CA GLY A 152 -4.16 -27.84 3.73
C GLY A 152 -5.15 -28.34 4.77
N VAL A 153 -5.64 -29.55 4.51
CA VAL A 153 -6.56 -30.29 5.38
C VAL A 153 -5.94 -31.63 5.76
N ALA A 154 -6.09 -32.01 7.04
CA ALA A 154 -5.76 -33.35 7.51
C ALA A 154 -6.91 -34.31 7.15
N HIS A 155 -6.93 -34.78 5.90
CA HIS A 155 -8.02 -35.60 5.36
C HIS A 155 -8.22 -36.92 6.12
N ASP A 156 -7.17 -37.45 6.76
CA ASP A 156 -7.20 -38.62 7.63
C ASP A 156 -8.08 -38.43 8.88
N LYS A 157 -8.29 -37.18 9.29
CA LYS A 157 -9.11 -36.80 10.46
C LYS A 157 -10.51 -36.33 10.09
N ARG A 158 -10.87 -36.35 8.79
CA ARG A 158 -12.18 -35.89 8.33
C ARG A 158 -13.27 -36.86 8.77
N LYS A 159 -14.35 -36.31 9.32
CA LYS A 159 -15.51 -37.10 9.69
C LYS A 159 -16.26 -37.61 8.45
N PRO A 160 -16.84 -38.83 8.47
CA PRO A 160 -17.59 -39.37 7.34
C PRO A 160 -18.83 -38.56 6.93
N ASP A 161 -19.40 -37.79 7.85
CA ASP A 161 -20.59 -36.93 7.67
C ASP A 161 -20.22 -35.49 7.26
N SER A 162 -18.98 -35.25 6.83
CA SER A 162 -18.51 -33.92 6.42
C SER A 162 -19.06 -33.51 5.06
N GLU A 163 -19.79 -32.38 5.03
CA GLU A 163 -20.38 -31.81 3.81
C GLU A 163 -19.40 -30.88 3.08
N PRO A 164 -19.32 -30.93 1.73
CA PRO A 164 -18.53 -29.99 0.95
C PRO A 164 -18.94 -28.53 1.18
N THR A 165 -17.97 -27.62 1.23
CA THR A 165 -18.28 -26.19 1.37
C THR A 165 -18.96 -25.65 0.10
N VAL A 166 -20.18 -25.15 0.28
CA VAL A 166 -20.89 -24.38 -0.74
C VAL A 166 -20.55 -22.91 -0.58
N TYR A 167 -19.93 -22.32 -1.60
CA TYR A 167 -19.61 -20.89 -1.59
C TYR A 167 -20.91 -20.06 -1.66
N ILE A 168 -20.96 -18.97 -0.90
CA ILE A 168 -22.16 -18.11 -0.85
C ILE A 168 -22.51 -17.55 -2.24
N THR A 169 -23.80 -17.45 -2.52
CA THR A 169 -24.33 -16.93 -3.79
C THR A 169 -24.84 -15.49 -3.68
N HIS A 170 -25.07 -15.01 -2.46
CA HIS A 170 -25.58 -13.67 -2.16
C HIS A 170 -24.66 -12.97 -1.16
N CYS A 171 -24.54 -11.66 -1.31
CA CYS A 171 -23.74 -10.81 -0.43
C CYS A 171 -24.27 -10.89 1.01
N PRO A 172 -23.43 -11.16 2.02
CA PRO A 172 -23.88 -11.30 3.40
C PRO A 172 -24.37 -9.98 4.01
N GLU A 173 -24.02 -8.85 3.39
CA GLU A 173 -24.29 -7.50 3.91
C GLU A 173 -25.53 -6.84 3.31
N CYS A 174 -25.85 -7.14 2.05
CA CYS A 174 -26.97 -6.51 1.34
C CYS A 174 -27.86 -7.48 0.57
N GLY A 175 -27.58 -8.78 0.63
CA GLY A 175 -28.37 -9.83 -0.03
C GLY A 175 -28.30 -9.84 -1.56
N THR A 176 -27.54 -8.95 -2.21
CA THR A 176 -27.41 -8.94 -3.68
C THR A 176 -26.69 -10.18 -4.20
N GLN A 177 -27.15 -10.76 -5.31
CA GLN A 177 -26.48 -11.89 -5.95
C GLN A 177 -25.04 -11.55 -6.33
N LEU A 178 -24.11 -12.42 -5.95
CA LEU A 178 -22.69 -12.25 -6.22
C LEU A 178 -22.37 -12.58 -7.68
N VAL A 179 -21.43 -11.83 -8.24
CA VAL A 179 -20.94 -12.02 -9.61
C VAL A 179 -19.47 -12.36 -9.57
N ARG A 180 -19.07 -13.35 -10.36
CA ARG A 180 -17.68 -13.68 -10.62
C ARG A 180 -17.40 -13.51 -12.11
N LYS A 181 -16.55 -12.54 -12.46
CA LYS A 181 -16.23 -12.26 -13.87
C LYS A 181 -15.35 -13.39 -14.44
N PRO A 182 -15.48 -13.72 -15.74
CA PRO A 182 -14.60 -14.69 -16.38
C PRO A 182 -13.13 -14.32 -16.19
N GLY A 183 -12.31 -15.28 -15.74
CA GLY A 183 -10.88 -15.09 -15.49
C GLY A 183 -10.53 -14.46 -14.13
N GLU A 184 -11.49 -14.05 -13.31
CA GLU A 184 -11.24 -13.56 -11.95
C GLU A 184 -11.42 -14.68 -10.91
N ALA A 185 -10.55 -14.70 -9.89
CA ALA A 185 -10.62 -15.68 -8.80
C ALA A 185 -11.66 -15.31 -7.72
N GLN A 186 -11.96 -14.01 -7.58
CA GLN A 186 -12.84 -13.50 -6.52
C GLN A 186 -14.28 -13.34 -7.01
N HIS A 187 -15.22 -13.53 -6.09
CA HIS A 187 -16.60 -13.09 -6.25
C HIS A 187 -16.72 -11.64 -5.79
N PHE A 188 -17.65 -10.90 -6.39
CA PHE A 188 -17.90 -9.50 -6.06
C PHE A 188 -19.39 -9.25 -5.81
N CYS A 189 -19.68 -8.40 -4.84
CA CYS A 189 -20.99 -7.78 -4.67
C CYS A 189 -21.13 -6.64 -5.69
N PRO A 190 -22.02 -6.74 -6.70
CA PRO A 190 -22.18 -5.72 -7.73
C PRO A 190 -22.95 -4.48 -7.26
N ASN A 191 -23.61 -4.55 -6.09
CA ASN A 191 -24.35 -3.44 -5.50
C ASN A 191 -23.41 -2.42 -4.86
N ASP A 192 -22.71 -1.66 -5.71
CA ASP A 192 -21.76 -0.64 -5.28
C ASP A 192 -22.46 0.52 -4.54
N THR A 193 -23.62 0.97 -4.99
CA THR A 193 -24.34 2.13 -4.46
C THR A 193 -25.18 1.83 -3.22
N GLY A 194 -25.61 0.58 -3.02
CA GLY A 194 -26.50 0.19 -1.92
C GLY A 194 -25.90 -0.75 -0.87
N CYS A 195 -24.70 -1.32 -1.10
CA CYS A 195 -24.09 -2.20 -0.10
C CYS A 195 -23.47 -1.38 1.05
N PRO A 196 -23.90 -1.58 2.31
CA PRO A 196 -23.42 -0.82 3.47
C PRO A 196 -21.89 -0.80 3.58
N THR A 197 -21.25 -1.97 3.46
CA THR A 197 -19.79 -2.10 3.59
C THR A 197 -19.03 -1.45 2.45
N GLN A 198 -19.61 -1.38 1.24
CA GLN A 198 -18.99 -0.66 0.14
C GLN A 198 -19.11 0.86 0.33
N ILE A 199 -20.27 1.32 0.80
CA ILE A 199 -20.49 2.73 1.14
C ILE A 199 -19.53 3.18 2.24
N THR A 200 -19.55 2.53 3.41
CA THR A 200 -18.69 2.87 4.53
C THR A 200 -17.22 2.71 4.16
N GLY A 201 -16.86 1.66 3.41
CA GLY A 201 -15.50 1.46 2.92
C GLY A 201 -15.01 2.58 1.99
N ARG A 202 -15.87 3.13 1.12
CA ARG A 202 -15.52 4.29 0.28
C ARG A 202 -15.30 5.54 1.11
N ILE A 203 -16.14 5.77 2.12
CA ILE A 203 -15.99 6.89 3.05
C ILE A 203 -14.68 6.72 3.87
N GLN A 204 -14.39 5.51 4.35
CA GLN A 204 -13.16 5.17 5.06
C GLN A 204 -11.90 5.41 4.19
N HIS A 205 -11.98 5.11 2.88
CA HIS A 205 -10.92 5.46 1.94
C HIS A 205 -10.74 6.97 1.82
N PHE A 206 -11.85 7.68 1.62
CA PHE A 206 -11.88 9.13 1.45
C PHE A 206 -11.23 9.85 2.65
N ILE A 207 -11.54 9.45 3.88
CA ILE A 207 -11.01 10.07 5.10
C ILE A 207 -9.56 9.65 5.43
N SER A 208 -9.01 8.66 4.72
CA SER A 208 -7.73 8.05 5.09
C SER A 208 -6.56 9.04 5.02
N ARG A 209 -5.49 8.75 5.78
CA ARG A 209 -4.30 9.61 5.90
C ARG A 209 -3.67 10.02 4.57
N LYS A 210 -3.76 9.18 3.54
CA LYS A 210 -3.21 9.47 2.20
C LYS A 210 -4.20 10.17 1.27
N ALA A 211 -5.49 10.12 1.61
CA ALA A 211 -6.58 10.76 0.89
C ALA A 211 -6.86 12.14 1.51
N MET A 212 -8.01 12.35 2.16
CA MET A 212 -8.38 13.63 2.76
C MET A 212 -7.82 13.88 4.16
N ASP A 213 -7.24 12.87 4.82
CA ASP A 213 -6.58 12.99 6.13
C ASP A 213 -7.44 13.74 7.17
N ILE A 214 -8.69 13.28 7.30
CA ILE A 214 -9.64 13.89 8.22
C ILE A 214 -9.35 13.38 9.63
N GLU A 215 -8.63 14.19 10.40
CA GLU A 215 -8.37 13.92 11.81
C GLU A 215 -9.69 13.88 12.61
N GLY A 216 -9.75 13.02 13.63
CA GLY A 216 -10.94 12.86 14.46
C GLY A 216 -12.05 11.97 13.87
N LEU A 217 -11.91 11.51 12.62
CA LEU A 217 -12.85 10.59 11.98
C LEU A 217 -12.19 9.23 11.72
N GLY A 218 -12.69 8.19 12.39
CA GLY A 218 -12.20 6.80 12.25
C GLY A 218 -13.22 5.87 11.60
N ALA A 219 -12.80 4.64 11.30
CA ALA A 219 -13.64 3.63 10.67
C ALA A 219 -14.92 3.32 11.47
N GLU A 220 -14.82 3.18 12.79
CA GLU A 220 -15.96 2.97 13.69
C GLU A 220 -16.94 4.15 13.66
N THR A 221 -16.43 5.38 13.64
CA THR A 221 -17.26 6.59 13.59
C THR A 221 -18.01 6.71 12.26
N VAL A 222 -17.38 6.33 11.14
CA VAL A 222 -18.06 6.27 9.83
C VAL A 222 -19.23 5.29 9.86
N GLU A 223 -19.05 4.12 10.48
CA GLU A 223 -20.13 3.14 10.63
C GLU A 223 -21.27 3.68 11.49
N LEU A 224 -20.97 4.36 12.60
CA LEU A 224 -21.98 4.99 13.45
C LEU A 224 -22.77 6.08 12.71
N LEU A 225 -22.08 6.96 11.97
CA LEU A 225 -22.71 8.02 11.18
C LEU A 225 -23.62 7.43 10.09
N PHE A 226 -23.17 6.36 9.43
CA PHE A 226 -23.94 5.68 8.40
C PHE A 226 -25.19 4.98 8.99
N GLN A 227 -25.02 4.26 10.10
CA GLN A 227 -26.12 3.56 10.79
C GLN A 227 -27.18 4.55 11.33
N ALA A 228 -26.75 5.72 11.78
CA ALA A 228 -27.65 6.80 12.21
C ALA A 228 -28.33 7.53 11.03
N GLY A 229 -28.02 7.18 9.78
CA GLY A 229 -28.57 7.82 8.59
C GLY A 229 -28.07 9.24 8.35
N LEU A 230 -26.97 9.64 9.01
CA LEU A 230 -26.41 10.99 8.90
C LEU A 230 -25.55 11.15 7.64
N ILE A 231 -24.99 10.06 7.11
CA ILE A 231 -24.23 10.03 5.87
C ILE A 231 -24.61 8.83 5.02
N ALA A 232 -24.69 9.02 3.70
CA ALA A 232 -24.87 7.98 2.68
C ALA A 232 -23.69 7.94 1.69
N ASN A 233 -22.90 9.02 1.61
CA ASN A 233 -21.66 9.11 0.85
C ASN A 233 -20.68 10.09 1.54
N TYR A 234 -19.48 10.21 1.00
CA TYR A 234 -18.44 11.04 1.61
C TYR A 234 -18.68 12.55 1.45
N ALA A 235 -19.55 13.00 0.54
CA ALA A 235 -19.90 14.42 0.44
C ALA A 235 -20.84 14.87 1.56
N ASP A 236 -21.61 13.96 2.15
CA ASP A 236 -22.48 14.27 3.29
C ASP A 236 -21.68 14.67 4.55
N LEU A 237 -20.40 14.30 4.63
CA LEU A 237 -19.51 14.73 5.71
C LEU A 237 -19.47 16.26 5.86
N TYR A 238 -19.51 17.00 4.75
CA TYR A 238 -19.35 18.45 4.73
C TYR A 238 -20.61 19.24 5.10
N ILE A 239 -21.73 18.56 5.37
CA ILE A 239 -22.97 19.17 5.88
C ILE A 239 -23.30 18.74 7.31
N LEU A 240 -22.49 17.86 7.92
CA LEU A 240 -22.69 17.44 9.30
C LEU A 240 -22.53 18.62 10.24
N THR A 241 -23.42 18.71 11.23
CA THR A 241 -23.30 19.66 12.33
C THR A 241 -22.92 18.95 13.62
N LYS A 242 -22.31 19.68 14.55
CA LYS A 242 -21.93 19.15 15.87
C LYS A 242 -23.14 18.55 16.59
N GLU A 243 -24.29 19.22 16.49
CA GLU A 243 -25.55 18.85 17.16
C GLU A 243 -26.11 17.52 16.66
N GLN A 244 -25.86 17.16 15.39
CA GLN A 244 -26.27 15.88 14.82
C GLN A 244 -25.37 14.73 15.28
N VAL A 245 -24.09 15.01 15.53
CA VAL A 245 -23.06 14.01 15.83
C VAL A 245 -22.98 13.73 17.33
N LEU A 246 -23.21 14.73 18.17
CA LEU A 246 -23.15 14.63 19.64
C LEU A 246 -24.04 13.54 20.27
N PRO A 247 -25.25 13.24 19.76
CA PRO A 247 -26.10 12.18 20.32
C PRO A 247 -25.61 10.76 20.07
N LEU A 248 -24.60 10.56 19.20
CA LEU A 248 -24.11 9.23 18.86
C LEU A 248 -23.38 8.58 20.04
N GLU A 249 -23.48 7.26 20.13
CA GLU A 249 -22.73 6.51 21.14
C GLU A 249 -21.23 6.76 21.01
N ARG A 250 -20.55 6.89 22.15
CA ARG A 250 -19.10 7.16 22.26
C ARG A 250 -18.67 8.51 21.65
N MET A 251 -19.60 9.42 21.40
CA MET A 251 -19.30 10.78 20.95
C MET A 251 -19.30 11.77 22.12
N ALA A 252 -18.10 12.10 22.61
CA ALA A 252 -17.93 13.21 23.56
C ALA A 252 -17.86 14.54 22.83
N GLU A 253 -18.14 15.64 23.54
CA GLU A 253 -18.13 16.99 22.97
C GLU A 253 -16.84 17.32 22.21
N LYS A 254 -15.68 17.02 22.82
CA LYS A 254 -14.37 17.20 22.19
C LYS A 254 -14.17 16.34 20.93
N SER A 255 -14.72 15.13 20.92
CA SER A 255 -14.62 14.25 19.74
C SER A 255 -15.46 14.79 18.59
N ALA A 256 -16.65 15.29 18.88
CA ALA A 256 -17.51 15.95 17.90
C ALA A 256 -16.83 17.22 17.34
N ASP A 257 -16.24 18.06 18.20
CA ASP A 257 -15.49 19.24 17.77
C ASP A 257 -14.31 18.87 16.86
N ASN A 258 -13.51 17.88 17.25
CA ASN A 258 -12.37 17.41 16.45
C ASN A 258 -12.82 16.90 15.08
N LEU A 259 -13.92 16.16 15.01
CA LEU A 259 -14.48 15.65 13.75
C LEU A 259 -14.89 16.79 12.83
N ILE A 260 -15.67 17.76 13.32
CA ILE A 260 -16.15 18.89 12.51
C ILE A 260 -14.96 19.76 12.06
N HIS A 261 -14.00 20.03 12.94
CA HIS A 261 -12.79 20.76 12.58
C HIS A 261 -11.93 20.01 11.56
N GLY A 262 -11.78 18.68 11.70
CA GLY A 262 -11.04 17.85 10.75
C GLY A 262 -11.66 17.89 9.36
N ILE A 263 -12.99 17.81 9.26
CA ILE A 263 -13.72 17.93 7.99
C ILE A 263 -13.49 19.31 7.37
N ALA A 264 -13.66 20.39 8.14
CA ALA A 264 -13.44 21.75 7.66
C ALA A 264 -12.00 22.00 7.21
N ALA A 265 -11.01 21.44 7.91
CA ALA A 265 -9.60 21.55 7.54
C ALA A 265 -9.28 20.80 6.23
N SER A 266 -9.94 19.67 5.98
CA SER A 266 -9.69 18.82 4.81
C SER A 266 -9.99 19.49 3.46
N VAL A 267 -10.76 20.58 3.46
CA VAL A 267 -11.05 21.38 2.26
C VAL A 267 -9.77 21.95 1.62
N LYS A 268 -8.69 22.08 2.39
CA LYS A 268 -7.37 22.56 1.94
C LYS A 268 -6.48 21.48 1.33
N ILE A 269 -6.93 20.23 1.31
CA ILE A 269 -6.12 19.11 0.79
C ILE A 269 -5.87 19.29 -0.72
N PRO A 270 -4.63 19.10 -1.22
CA PRO A 270 -4.29 19.28 -2.62
C PRO A 270 -5.10 18.40 -3.58
N PHE A 271 -5.32 18.90 -4.81
CA PHE A 271 -6.17 18.27 -5.81
C PHE A 271 -5.79 16.82 -6.14
N GLU A 272 -4.49 16.49 -6.22
CA GLU A 272 -4.05 15.11 -6.46
C GLU A 272 -4.52 14.12 -5.39
N ARG A 273 -4.64 14.58 -4.15
CA ARG A 273 -5.12 13.78 -3.02
C ARG A 273 -6.65 13.71 -3.01
N VAL A 274 -7.33 14.77 -3.42
CA VAL A 274 -8.79 14.75 -3.65
C VAL A 274 -9.12 13.72 -4.74
N LEU A 275 -8.39 13.72 -5.86
CA LEU A 275 -8.58 12.74 -6.94
C LEU A 275 -8.33 11.30 -6.48
N PHE A 276 -7.31 11.08 -5.65
CA PHE A 276 -7.10 9.78 -5.01
C PHE A 276 -8.27 9.42 -4.07
N ALA A 277 -8.80 10.39 -3.32
CA ALA A 277 -9.89 10.20 -2.37
C ALA A 277 -11.22 9.81 -3.03
N LEU A 278 -11.48 10.23 -4.28
CA LEU A 278 -12.66 9.83 -5.05
C LEU A 278 -12.78 8.30 -5.22
N GLY A 279 -11.66 7.57 -5.12
CA GLY A 279 -11.66 6.11 -5.09
C GLY A 279 -11.99 5.45 -6.43
N ILE A 280 -11.66 6.12 -7.55
CA ILE A 280 -11.82 5.58 -8.90
C ILE A 280 -11.05 4.25 -9.02
N ARG A 281 -11.68 3.22 -9.61
CA ARG A 281 -11.08 1.88 -9.71
C ARG A 281 -9.75 1.94 -10.47
N TYR A 282 -8.74 1.24 -9.94
CA TYR A 282 -7.35 1.22 -10.43
C TYR A 282 -6.56 2.54 -10.32
N VAL A 283 -7.18 3.63 -9.88
CA VAL A 283 -6.50 4.92 -9.67
C VAL A 283 -5.91 4.96 -8.25
N GLY A 284 -4.65 4.54 -8.14
CA GLY A 284 -3.86 4.69 -6.91
C GLY A 284 -3.25 6.09 -6.76
N GLU A 285 -2.56 6.33 -5.64
CA GLU A 285 -1.90 7.61 -5.30
C GLU A 285 -1.02 8.15 -6.44
N THR A 286 -0.17 7.29 -7.02
CA THR A 286 0.71 7.67 -8.14
C THR A 286 -0.06 8.05 -9.40
N VAL A 287 -1.12 7.30 -9.71
CA VAL A 287 -1.95 7.53 -10.91
C VAL A 287 -2.74 8.83 -10.74
N ALA A 288 -3.34 9.05 -9.56
CA ALA A 288 -4.04 10.28 -9.25
C ALA A 288 -3.14 11.51 -9.38
N LYS A 289 -1.90 11.44 -8.89
CA LYS A 289 -0.92 12.53 -9.02
C LYS A 289 -0.58 12.84 -10.48
N LYS A 290 -0.43 11.82 -11.33
CA LYS A 290 -0.18 12.03 -12.77
C LYS A 290 -1.38 12.64 -13.48
N LEU A 291 -2.57 12.11 -13.24
CA LEU A 291 -3.81 12.65 -13.78
C LEU A 291 -4.02 14.11 -13.38
N ALA A 292 -3.85 14.43 -12.10
CA ALA A 292 -3.98 15.80 -11.59
C ALA A 292 -2.99 16.77 -12.25
N ARG A 293 -1.76 16.33 -12.52
CA ARG A 293 -0.76 17.15 -13.22
C ARG A 293 -1.06 17.34 -14.70
N THR A 294 -1.42 16.26 -15.40
CA THR A 294 -1.72 16.34 -16.84
C THR A 294 -2.96 17.19 -17.11
N TYR A 295 -4.05 16.95 -16.37
CA TYR A 295 -5.34 17.60 -16.63
C TYR A 295 -5.55 18.88 -15.82
N LYS A 296 -4.76 19.12 -14.77
CA LYS A 296 -4.70 20.35 -13.97
C LYS A 296 -5.93 20.67 -13.12
N ASN A 297 -7.12 20.28 -13.57
CA ASN A 297 -8.39 20.44 -12.87
C ASN A 297 -9.35 19.30 -13.17
N ILE A 298 -10.38 19.15 -12.33
CA ILE A 298 -11.34 18.06 -12.43
C ILE A 298 -12.19 18.14 -13.70
N THR A 299 -12.55 19.34 -14.15
CA THR A 299 -13.40 19.53 -15.35
C THR A 299 -12.70 19.00 -16.59
N ALA A 300 -11.42 19.34 -16.79
CA ALA A 300 -10.62 18.84 -17.90
C ALA A 300 -10.46 17.31 -17.85
N LEU A 301 -10.35 16.73 -16.64
CA LEU A 301 -10.30 15.28 -16.48
C LEU A 301 -11.66 14.61 -16.80
N MET A 302 -12.77 15.27 -16.46
CA MET A 302 -14.13 14.79 -16.76
C MET A 302 -14.44 14.75 -18.26
N GLU A 303 -13.81 15.62 -19.04
CA GLU A 303 -13.95 15.70 -20.50
C GLU A 303 -12.97 14.80 -21.26
N ALA A 304 -11.99 14.22 -20.56
CA ALA A 304 -10.94 13.42 -21.16
C ALA A 304 -11.46 12.12 -21.78
N THR A 305 -11.03 11.83 -23.00
CA THR A 305 -11.34 10.58 -23.69
C THR A 305 -10.40 9.45 -23.25
N GLU A 306 -10.82 8.20 -23.46
CA GLU A 306 -9.98 7.02 -23.18
C GLU A 306 -8.62 7.11 -23.93
N THR A 307 -8.65 7.58 -25.18
CA THR A 307 -7.43 7.74 -26.00
C THR A 307 -6.48 8.76 -25.39
N GLU A 308 -6.95 9.92 -24.95
CA GLU A 308 -6.11 10.93 -24.31
C GLU A 308 -5.53 10.42 -22.99
N LEU A 309 -6.33 9.72 -22.18
CA LEU A 309 -5.90 9.15 -20.90
C LEU A 309 -4.79 8.12 -21.09
N THR A 310 -4.85 7.28 -22.13
CA THR A 310 -3.81 6.29 -22.43
C THR A 310 -2.48 6.89 -22.91
N GLN A 311 -2.45 8.17 -23.31
CA GLN A 311 -1.21 8.86 -23.67
C GLN A 311 -0.42 9.31 -22.44
N VAL A 312 -1.03 9.28 -21.25
CA VAL A 312 -0.35 9.64 -20.00
C VAL A 312 0.54 8.48 -19.54
N ASP A 313 1.79 8.79 -19.22
CA ASP A 313 2.78 7.82 -18.75
C ASP A 313 2.25 6.96 -17.59
N GLU A 314 2.34 5.63 -17.71
CA GLU A 314 1.84 4.62 -16.75
C GLU A 314 0.30 4.49 -16.64
N ILE A 315 -0.46 5.09 -17.56
CA ILE A 315 -1.92 4.88 -17.66
C ILE A 315 -2.21 3.91 -18.81
N GLY A 316 -2.64 2.70 -18.46
CA GLY A 316 -3.10 1.70 -19.43
C GLY A 316 -4.62 1.74 -19.64
N GLU A 317 -5.09 1.00 -20.66
CA GLU A 317 -6.50 0.93 -21.07
C GLU A 317 -7.48 0.72 -19.91
N ARG A 318 -7.20 -0.22 -19.00
CA ARG A 318 -8.07 -0.50 -17.84
C ARG A 318 -8.25 0.70 -16.90
N ILE A 319 -7.21 1.51 -16.72
CA ILE A 319 -7.27 2.71 -15.88
C ILE A 319 -8.06 3.78 -16.62
N ALA A 320 -7.76 4.01 -17.90
CA ALA A 320 -8.46 4.98 -18.74
C ALA A 320 -9.97 4.71 -18.78
N GLN A 321 -10.38 3.46 -19.06
CA GLN A 321 -11.78 3.03 -19.01
C GLN A 321 -12.43 3.29 -17.66
N SER A 322 -11.72 3.00 -16.56
CA SER A 322 -12.28 3.20 -15.21
C SER A 322 -12.47 4.68 -14.87
N VAL A 323 -11.61 5.56 -15.37
CA VAL A 323 -11.75 7.01 -15.22
C VAL A 323 -12.94 7.53 -16.04
N VAL A 324 -13.03 7.15 -17.32
CA VAL A 324 -14.14 7.54 -18.20
C VAL A 324 -15.47 7.04 -17.62
N SER A 325 -15.59 5.74 -17.32
CA SER A 325 -16.82 5.18 -16.76
C SER A 325 -17.21 5.78 -15.41
N PHE A 326 -16.24 6.23 -14.61
CA PHE A 326 -16.55 6.96 -13.37
C PHE A 326 -17.24 8.28 -13.67
N PHE A 327 -16.72 9.05 -14.61
CA PHE A 327 -17.30 10.35 -14.99
C PHE A 327 -18.47 10.24 -15.97
N GLU A 328 -18.74 9.12 -16.63
CA GLU A 328 -19.98 8.91 -17.39
C GLU A 328 -21.20 8.69 -16.49
N ASN A 329 -20.98 8.37 -15.22
CA ASN A 329 -22.05 8.16 -14.25
C ASN A 329 -22.49 9.49 -13.62
N ASP A 330 -23.75 9.88 -13.84
CA ASP A 330 -24.31 11.14 -13.35
C ASP A 330 -24.23 11.29 -11.83
N THR A 331 -24.45 10.22 -11.06
CA THR A 331 -24.32 10.24 -9.59
C THR A 331 -22.91 10.57 -9.14
N ASN A 332 -21.88 10.10 -9.86
CA ASN A 332 -20.50 10.45 -9.56
C ASN A 332 -20.18 11.90 -9.95
N ARG A 333 -20.73 12.40 -11.07
CA ARG A 333 -20.62 13.82 -11.45
C ARG A 333 -21.23 14.72 -10.38
N GLU A 334 -22.46 14.41 -9.94
CA GLU A 334 -23.14 15.13 -8.86
C GLU A 334 -22.32 15.10 -7.57
N LEU A 335 -21.74 13.96 -7.22
CA LEU A 335 -20.90 13.81 -6.04
C LEU A 335 -19.66 14.71 -6.10
N VAL A 336 -18.99 14.78 -7.25
CA VAL A 336 -17.85 15.68 -7.48
C VAL A 336 -18.30 17.14 -7.37
N GLU A 337 -19.47 17.47 -7.92
CA GLU A 337 -20.00 18.83 -7.86
C GLU A 337 -20.39 19.28 -6.46
N ARG A 338 -20.98 18.38 -5.67
CA ARG A 338 -21.23 18.62 -4.24
C ARG A 338 -19.93 18.93 -3.51
N LEU A 339 -18.90 18.09 -3.68
CA LEU A 339 -17.59 18.34 -3.09
C LEU A 339 -17.00 19.69 -3.52
N ARG A 340 -17.11 20.04 -4.81
CA ARG A 340 -16.67 21.34 -5.32
C ARG A 340 -17.41 22.48 -4.64
N SER A 341 -18.72 22.36 -4.43
CA SER A 341 -19.55 23.37 -3.75
C SER A 341 -19.17 23.58 -2.27
N TYR A 342 -18.59 22.58 -1.61
CA TYR A 342 -18.06 22.68 -0.25
C TYR A 342 -16.62 23.26 -0.20
N GLY A 343 -16.05 23.63 -1.35
CA GLY A 343 -14.78 24.34 -1.46
C GLY A 343 -13.54 23.45 -1.58
N LEU A 344 -13.70 22.13 -1.78
CA LEU A 344 -12.56 21.23 -1.94
C LEU A 344 -11.71 21.65 -3.15
N GLN A 345 -10.39 21.46 -3.06
CA GLN A 345 -9.48 21.81 -4.15
C GLN A 345 -9.68 20.88 -5.36
N MET A 346 -10.35 21.39 -6.39
CA MET A 346 -10.65 20.68 -7.64
C MET A 346 -9.71 21.04 -8.79
N SER A 347 -8.65 21.79 -8.48
CA SER A 347 -7.60 22.18 -9.40
C SER A 347 -6.29 22.33 -8.66
N LEU A 348 -5.20 22.24 -9.41
CA LEU A 348 -3.90 22.71 -8.93
C LEU A 348 -3.97 24.21 -8.64
N THR A 349 -3.21 24.66 -7.64
CA THR A 349 -3.09 26.09 -7.34
C THR A 349 -2.32 26.82 -8.44
N GLU A 350 -2.49 28.15 -8.53
CA GLU A 350 -1.73 28.97 -9.49
C GLU A 350 -0.22 28.78 -9.34
N ASP A 351 0.28 28.73 -8.10
CA ASP A 351 1.70 28.43 -7.81
C ASP A 351 2.12 27.05 -8.32
N GLN A 352 1.25 26.04 -8.26
CA GLN A 352 1.57 24.72 -8.81
C GLN A 352 1.55 24.69 -10.34
N LEU A 353 0.76 25.55 -10.96
CA LEU A 353 0.67 25.68 -12.41
C LEU A 353 1.84 26.48 -12.98
N SER A 354 2.26 27.56 -12.31
CA SER A 354 3.39 28.40 -12.71
C SER A 354 4.73 27.69 -12.52
N ASN A 355 4.86 26.87 -11.47
CA ASN A 355 6.08 26.10 -11.20
C ASN A 355 6.14 24.76 -11.92
N GLN A 356 5.16 24.46 -12.80
CA GLN A 356 5.19 23.26 -13.63
C GLN A 356 5.91 23.51 -14.95
N SER A 357 6.90 22.67 -15.23
CA SER A 357 7.63 22.68 -16.50
C SER A 357 7.94 21.25 -16.95
N ASP A 358 8.38 21.11 -18.20
CA ASP A 358 8.93 19.86 -18.74
C ASP A 358 10.47 19.89 -18.80
N THR A 359 11.12 20.84 -18.10
CA THR A 359 12.58 21.07 -18.18
C THR A 359 13.39 19.84 -17.81
N LEU A 360 12.90 19.03 -16.87
CA LEU A 360 13.54 17.81 -16.40
C LEU A 360 12.91 16.54 -17.02
N LYS A 361 12.08 16.67 -18.06
CA LYS A 361 11.40 15.54 -18.69
C LYS A 361 12.40 14.49 -19.17
N GLY A 362 12.14 13.24 -18.77
CA GLY A 362 12.99 12.09 -19.11
C GLY A 362 14.20 11.92 -18.19
N GLN A 363 14.54 12.93 -17.39
CA GLN A 363 15.67 12.88 -16.45
C GLN A 363 15.27 12.22 -15.13
N ARG A 364 16.19 11.45 -14.55
CA ARG A 364 16.04 10.72 -13.29
C ARG A 364 17.01 11.23 -12.25
N PHE A 365 16.48 11.66 -11.12
CA PHE A 365 17.22 12.24 -10.02
C PHE A 365 17.22 11.32 -8.80
N VAL A 366 18.32 11.32 -8.07
CA VAL A 366 18.38 10.76 -6.70
C VAL A 366 18.76 11.88 -5.73
N VAL A 367 17.92 12.09 -4.71
CA VAL A 367 18.18 13.11 -3.68
C VAL A 367 18.82 12.45 -2.46
N SER A 368 20.00 12.92 -2.05
CA SER A 368 20.75 12.34 -0.94
C SER A 368 21.56 13.39 -0.16
N GLY A 369 21.52 13.32 1.17
CA GLY A 369 22.17 14.29 2.06
C GLY A 369 21.15 15.07 2.90
N VAL A 370 21.67 16.03 3.65
CA VAL A 370 20.97 17.04 4.44
C VAL A 370 21.04 18.35 3.65
N PHE A 371 19.93 19.06 3.57
CA PHE A 371 19.80 20.26 2.75
C PHE A 371 19.48 21.44 3.65
N GLU A 372 20.08 22.60 3.36
CA GLU A 372 19.98 23.80 4.19
C GLU A 372 18.91 24.75 3.66
N LYS A 373 18.74 24.84 2.33
CA LYS A 373 17.84 25.83 1.71
C LYS A 373 16.43 25.29 1.50
N VAL A 374 16.32 24.05 1.02
CA VAL A 374 15.07 23.40 0.63
C VAL A 374 15.02 22.02 1.28
N SER A 375 13.88 21.68 1.87
CA SER A 375 13.78 20.36 2.50
C SER A 375 13.90 19.25 1.45
N ARG A 376 14.36 18.06 1.88
CA ARG A 376 14.45 16.89 1.00
C ARG A 376 13.12 16.55 0.32
N THR A 377 12.00 16.79 1.01
CA THR A 377 10.66 16.55 0.47
C THR A 377 10.31 17.57 -0.61
N GLU A 378 10.64 18.84 -0.39
CA GLU A 378 10.44 19.91 -1.38
C GLU A 378 11.35 19.74 -2.60
N LEU A 379 12.61 19.31 -2.45
CA LEU A 379 13.47 19.01 -3.61
C LEU A 379 12.89 17.92 -4.50
N LYS A 380 12.36 16.85 -3.90
CA LYS A 380 11.67 15.81 -4.66
C LYS A 380 10.45 16.36 -5.37
N LYS A 381 9.69 17.23 -4.70
CA LYS A 381 8.54 17.91 -5.29
C LYS A 381 8.96 18.77 -6.48
N LEU A 382 10.00 19.60 -6.36
CA LEU A 382 10.54 20.42 -7.44
C LEU A 382 10.99 19.60 -8.65
N ILE A 383 11.72 18.50 -8.42
CA ILE A 383 12.11 17.58 -9.51
C ILE A 383 10.88 17.11 -10.26
N GLU A 384 9.88 16.65 -9.52
CA GLU A 384 8.67 16.07 -10.08
C GLU A 384 7.75 17.13 -10.73
N ASP A 385 7.70 18.35 -10.21
CA ASP A 385 6.92 19.47 -10.76
C ASP A 385 7.54 19.96 -12.08
N ASN A 386 8.84 19.76 -12.28
CA ASN A 386 9.55 20.06 -13.54
C ASN A 386 9.68 18.85 -14.48
N GLY A 387 8.84 17.81 -14.30
CA GLY A 387 8.77 16.65 -15.21
C GLY A 387 9.81 15.55 -14.98
N GLY A 388 10.68 15.70 -13.98
CA GLY A 388 11.71 14.74 -13.61
C GLY A 388 11.18 13.55 -12.80
N LYS A 389 11.90 12.43 -12.82
CA LYS A 389 11.57 11.21 -12.06
C LYS A 389 12.49 11.06 -10.85
N VAL A 390 11.93 11.02 -9.64
CA VAL A 390 12.71 10.77 -8.41
C VAL A 390 12.89 9.27 -8.20
N ALA A 391 14.14 8.82 -8.16
CA ALA A 391 14.51 7.45 -7.84
C ALA A 391 15.01 7.32 -6.39
N SER A 392 14.76 6.16 -5.78
CA SER A 392 15.23 5.83 -4.43
C SER A 392 16.72 5.43 -4.39
N SER A 393 17.27 5.00 -5.53
CA SER A 393 18.65 4.49 -5.66
C SER A 393 19.33 4.94 -6.95
N ILE A 394 20.65 5.12 -6.91
CA ILE A 394 21.48 5.42 -8.08
C ILE A 394 21.64 4.16 -8.93
N SER A 395 21.41 4.29 -10.23
CA SER A 395 21.54 3.25 -11.24
C SER A 395 22.23 3.80 -12.48
N SER A 396 22.57 2.94 -13.45
CA SER A 396 23.08 3.38 -14.76
C SER A 396 22.07 4.21 -15.57
N LYS A 397 20.80 4.24 -15.16
CA LYS A 397 19.76 5.07 -15.75
C LYS A 397 19.46 6.35 -14.95
N THR A 398 20.28 6.67 -13.96
CA THR A 398 20.17 7.90 -13.18
C THR A 398 20.96 8.98 -13.89
N ASP A 399 20.33 10.11 -14.15
CA ASP A 399 20.95 11.22 -14.87
C ASP A 399 21.68 12.15 -13.89
N TYR A 400 21.13 12.37 -12.69
CA TYR A 400 21.72 13.28 -11.70
C TYR A 400 21.54 12.79 -10.26
N VAL A 401 22.49 13.15 -9.39
CA VAL A 401 22.36 13.03 -7.94
C VAL A 401 22.40 14.42 -7.32
N VAL A 402 21.30 14.86 -6.70
CA VAL A 402 21.28 16.10 -5.91
C VAL A 402 21.84 15.78 -4.54
N ALA A 403 23.04 16.29 -4.28
CA ALA A 403 23.80 16.04 -3.07
C ALA A 403 23.73 17.23 -2.11
N GLY A 404 23.23 16.98 -0.91
CA GLY A 404 23.36 17.87 0.24
C GLY A 404 24.53 17.45 1.13
N ASP A 405 24.68 18.17 2.24
CA ASP A 405 25.66 17.85 3.27
C ASP A 405 25.49 16.43 3.79
N ASN A 406 26.61 15.80 4.16
CA ASN A 406 26.62 14.42 4.62
C ASN A 406 25.95 13.44 3.62
N MET A 407 26.08 13.68 2.31
CA MET A 407 25.70 12.67 1.32
C MET A 407 26.42 11.34 1.66
N GLY A 408 25.63 10.27 1.79
CA GLY A 408 26.13 8.95 2.16
C GLY A 408 27.34 8.53 1.30
N PRO A 409 28.48 8.13 1.90
CA PRO A 409 29.71 7.82 1.17
C PRO A 409 29.51 6.79 0.05
N SER A 410 28.69 5.76 0.31
CA SER A 410 28.36 4.71 -0.66
C SER A 410 27.60 5.23 -1.88
N LYS A 411 26.78 6.26 -1.73
CA LYS A 411 26.09 6.90 -2.87
C LYS A 411 27.02 7.79 -3.68
N LYS A 412 28.01 8.43 -3.02
CA LYS A 412 29.04 9.24 -3.69
C LYS A 412 29.90 8.37 -4.60
N THR A 413 30.48 7.32 -4.04
CA THR A 413 31.31 6.36 -4.79
C THR A 413 30.52 5.72 -5.93
N LYS A 414 29.23 5.41 -5.72
CA LYS A 414 28.36 4.84 -6.77
C LYS A 414 28.06 5.82 -7.90
N ALA A 415 27.82 7.10 -7.60
CA ALA A 415 27.61 8.10 -8.64
C ALA A 415 28.88 8.30 -9.47
N GLU A 416 30.04 8.46 -8.80
CA GLU A 416 31.35 8.60 -9.44
C GLU A 416 31.69 7.38 -10.31
N GLY A 417 31.47 6.16 -9.80
CA GLY A 417 31.76 4.91 -10.52
C GLY A 417 30.87 4.65 -11.74
N LEU A 418 29.64 5.19 -11.74
CA LEU A 418 28.73 5.11 -12.89
C LEU A 418 28.83 6.33 -13.82
N GLY A 419 29.71 7.29 -13.51
CA GLY A 419 29.82 8.55 -14.25
C GLY A 419 28.57 9.43 -14.15
N VAL A 420 27.74 9.24 -13.12
CA VAL A 420 26.52 10.04 -12.89
C VAL A 420 26.92 11.36 -12.23
N PRO A 421 26.60 12.51 -12.85
CA PRO A 421 26.85 13.82 -12.28
C PRO A 421 26.25 13.99 -10.88
N ILE A 422 27.09 14.40 -9.93
CA ILE A 422 26.66 14.88 -8.62
C ILE A 422 26.56 16.40 -8.69
N ILE A 423 25.37 16.92 -8.40
CA ILE A 423 25.08 18.36 -8.43
C ILE A 423 24.70 18.82 -7.03
N SER A 424 25.07 20.05 -6.67
CA SER A 424 24.66 20.65 -5.40
C SER A 424 23.19 21.06 -5.41
N GLU A 425 22.67 21.43 -4.24
CA GLU A 425 21.34 22.04 -4.12
C GLU A 425 21.22 23.31 -4.98
N ASP A 426 22.28 24.12 -5.06
CA ASP A 426 22.30 25.36 -5.84
C ASP A 426 22.36 25.10 -7.34
N ASP A 427 23.13 24.09 -7.77
CA ASP A 427 23.17 23.68 -9.17
C ASP A 427 21.81 23.17 -9.62
N PHE A 428 21.13 22.38 -8.79
CA PHE A 428 19.77 21.91 -9.07
C PHE A 428 18.79 23.08 -9.16
N LEU A 429 18.80 24.00 -8.19
CA LEU A 429 17.94 25.19 -8.24
C LEU A 429 18.25 26.05 -9.48
N GLY A 430 19.51 26.13 -9.91
CA GLY A 430 19.89 26.77 -11.16
C GLY A 430 19.30 26.10 -12.40
N MET A 431 19.25 24.76 -12.45
CA MET A 431 18.62 24.01 -13.55
C MET A 431 17.10 24.25 -13.63
N VAL A 432 16.46 24.54 -12.50
CA VAL A 432 15.01 24.78 -12.43
C VAL A 432 14.68 26.27 -12.60
N ALA A 433 15.57 27.18 -12.19
CA ALA A 433 15.38 28.63 -12.28
C ALA A 433 15.83 29.23 -13.63
N GLN A 434 16.77 28.60 -14.34
CA GLN A 434 17.15 29.04 -15.68
C GLN A 434 16.31 28.31 -16.72
N MET A 435 15.18 28.89 -17.09
CA MET A 435 14.56 28.89 -18.43
C MET A 435 13.12 29.39 -18.31
N ASP A 436 12.97 30.69 -18.04
CA ASP A 436 11.78 31.45 -18.44
C ASP A 436 11.77 31.63 -19.97
#